data_AF-A0A7G9GYC4-F1
#
_entry.id   AF-A0A7G9GYC4-F1
#
_cell.length_a   1.000
_cell.length_b   1.000
_cell.length_c   1.000
_cell.angle_alpha   90.00
_cell.angle_beta   90.00
_cell.angle_gamma   90.00
#
_symmetry.space_group_name_H-M   'P 1'
#
loop_
_entity.id
_entity.type
_entity.pdbx_description
1 polymer ?
#
loop_
_entity_poly.entity_id
_entity_poly.type
_entity_poly.pdbx_seq_one_letter_code
_entity_poly.pdbx_strand_id
1 'polypeptide(L)' 'MAIIKVVKKSGKTKTSLKSAVKYIGEKACNTFGINCSSNYYQIVNDFYETKEYFNKLDGRQYRHYIQSFAPNEISKNEIM' A
#
# COMPACT_ATOMS: atom_id res chain seq x y z
N MET A 1 21.27 -4.76 -3.31
CA MET A 1 20.28 -5.56 -2.59
C MET A 1 19.27 -4.65 -1.91
N ALA A 2 17.99 -4.82 -2.20
CA ALA A 2 16.96 -4.01 -1.56
C ALA A 2 16.84 -4.35 -0.06
N ILE A 3 16.69 -3.33 0.78
CA ILE A 3 16.34 -3.49 2.18
C ILE A 3 14.81 -3.44 2.29
N ILE A 4 14.21 -4.52 2.77
CA ILE A 4 12.77 -4.60 3.02
C ILE A 4 12.51 -4.37 4.51
N LYS A 5 11.82 -3.27 4.82
CA LYS A 5 11.35 -2.94 6.16
C LYS A 5 9.86 -3.16 6.27
N VAL A 6 9.46 -3.94 7.28
CA VAL A 6 8.05 -4.09 7.62
C VAL A 6 7.65 -3.05 8.65
N VAL A 7 6.66 -2.22 8.35
CA VAL A 7 6.17 -1.21 9.31
C VAL A 7 5.41 -1.93 10.43
N LYS A 8 5.87 -1.73 11.68
CA LYS A 8 5.39 -2.46 12.86
C LYS A 8 3.87 -2.39 13.01
N LYS A 9 3.30 -1.19 12.85
CA LYS A 9 1.88 -0.93 13.00
C LYS A 9 1.13 -1.31 11.72
N SER A 10 0.41 -2.42 11.76
CA SER A 10 -0.63 -2.77 10.78
C SER A 10 -1.99 -2.57 11.43
N GLY A 11 -2.86 -1.85 10.76
CA GLY A 11 -4.21 -1.62 11.23
C GLY A 11 -5.15 -2.80 10.95
N LYS A 12 -6.24 -2.86 11.71
CA LYS A 12 -7.33 -3.84 11.57
C LYS A 12 -8.63 -3.22 11.06
N THR A 13 -8.62 -1.92 10.70
CA THR A 13 -9.84 -1.18 10.36
C THR A 13 -9.71 -0.44 9.04
N LYS A 14 -10.84 -0.15 8.38
CA LYS A 14 -10.90 0.63 7.14
C LYS A 14 -10.29 2.00 7.31
N THR A 15 -10.59 2.65 8.43
CA THR A 15 -10.03 3.96 8.80
C THR A 15 -8.50 3.92 8.88
N SER A 16 -7.94 2.88 9.51
CA SER A 16 -6.49 2.74 9.63
C SER A 16 -5.78 2.47 8.30
N LEU A 17 -6.44 1.78 7.36
CA LEU A 17 -5.95 1.64 5.98
C LEU A 17 -6.02 2.98 5.25
N LYS A 18 -7.15 3.68 5.34
CA LYS A 18 -7.35 5.00 4.71
C LYS A 18 -6.29 6.00 5.13
N SER A 19 -5.99 6.08 6.43
CA SER A 19 -4.93 6.96 6.94
C SER A 19 -3.55 6.59 6.40
N ALA A 20 -3.23 5.30 6.31
CA ALA A 20 -1.95 4.84 5.79
C ALA A 20 -1.81 5.15 4.29
N VAL A 21 -2.82 4.82 3.49
CA VAL A 21 -2.83 5.09 2.04
C VAL A 21 -2.75 6.58 1.77
N LYS A 22 -3.51 7.42 2.50
CA LYS A 22 -3.46 8.88 2.34
C LYS A 22 -2.05 9.42 2.58
N TYR A 23 -1.42 9.02 3.69
CA TYR A 23 -0.07 9.44 4.03
C TYR A 23 0.98 9.03 2.99
N ILE A 24 0.85 7.82 2.43
CA ILE A 24 1.77 7.31 1.40
C ILE A 24 1.52 8.05 0.07
N GLY A 25 0.26 8.16 -0.34
CA GLY A 25 -0.14 8.79 -1.60
C GLY A 25 0.24 10.27 -1.68
N GLU A 26 0.17 11.01 -0.57
CA GLU A 26 0.61 12.41 -0.51
C GLU A 26 2.13 12.58 -0.70
N LYS A 27 2.93 11.54 -0.44
CA LYS A 27 4.40 11.58 -0.52
C LYS A 27 4.97 10.86 -1.73
N ALA A 28 4.19 9.99 -2.36
CA ALA A 28 4.64 9.17 -3.47
C ALA A 28 4.64 9.98 -4.77
N CYS A 29 5.69 9.85 -5.57
CA CYS A 29 5.70 10.44 -6.92
C CYS A 29 4.73 9.73 -7.86
N ASN A 30 4.59 8.40 -7.70
CA ASN A 30 3.73 7.55 -8.50
C ASN A 30 3.01 6.55 -7.59
N THR A 31 1.79 6.16 -7.98
CA THR A 31 1.00 5.13 -7.29
C THR A 31 0.47 4.14 -8.32
N PHE A 32 0.57 2.85 -7.98
CA PHE A 32 0.13 1.75 -8.84
C PHE A 32 -0.72 0.77 -8.04
N GLY A 33 -1.88 0.41 -8.59
CA GLY A 33 -2.77 -0.61 -8.05
C GLY A 33 -2.70 -1.88 -8.90
N ILE A 34 -2.63 -3.04 -8.25
CA ILE A 34 -2.82 -4.34 -8.90
C ILE A 34 -4.26 -4.76 -8.65
N ASN A 35 -5.04 -4.97 -9.72
CA ASN A 35 -6.48 -5.29 -9.65
C ASN A 35 -7.33 -4.26 -8.88
N CYS A 36 -6.87 -3.02 -8.81
CA CYS A 36 -7.55 -1.89 -8.17
C CYS A 36 -7.08 -0.58 -8.80
N SER A 37 -7.74 0.52 -8.46
CA SER A 37 -7.38 1.85 -8.96
C SER A 37 -5.97 2.26 -8.55
N SER A 38 -5.22 2.83 -9.50
CA SER A 38 -3.95 3.51 -9.23
C SER A 38 -4.14 4.84 -8.48
N ASN A 39 -5.37 5.33 -8.37
CA ASN A 39 -5.68 6.52 -7.58
C ASN A 39 -5.79 6.14 -6.10
N TYR A 40 -4.88 6.67 -5.27
CA TYR A 40 -4.84 6.37 -3.83
C TYR A 40 -6.08 6.85 -3.05
N TYR A 41 -6.90 7.75 -3.62
CA TYR A 41 -8.20 8.09 -3.04
C TYR A 41 -9.26 7.00 -3.24
N GLN A 42 -9.16 6.23 -4.32
CA GLN A 42 -10.13 5.20 -4.70
C GLN A 42 -9.73 3.81 -4.19
N ILE A 43 -8.43 3.50 -4.15
CA ILE A 43 -7.91 2.17 -3.82
C ILE A 43 -8.48 1.59 -2.52
N VAL A 44 -8.75 2.42 -1.50
CA VAL A 44 -9.29 1.96 -0.20
C VAL A 44 -10.69 1.37 -0.35
N ASN A 45 -11.50 1.92 -1.26
CA ASN A 45 -12.84 1.43 -1.53
C ASN A 45 -12.77 0.11 -2.29
N ASP A 46 -12.02 0.05 -3.39
CA ASP A 46 -11.83 -1.16 -4.20
C ASP A 46 -11.31 -2.34 -3.35
N PHE A 47 -10.36 -2.06 -2.45
CA PHE A 47 -9.79 -3.05 -1.54
C PHE A 47 -10.81 -3.57 -0.51
N TYR A 48 -11.74 -2.72 -0.08
CA TYR A 48 -12.77 -3.12 0.87
C TYR A 48 -13.96 -3.80 0.20
N GLU A 49 -14.37 -3.36 -0.99
CA GLU A 49 -15.38 -4.05 -1.79
C GLU A 49 -14.98 -5.50 -2.05
N THR A 50 -13.72 -5.73 -2.44
CA THR A 50 -13.18 -7.08 -2.62
C THR A 50 -13.26 -7.89 -1.32
N LYS A 51 -12.91 -7.29 -0.18
CA LYS A 51 -12.97 -7.99 1.11
C LYS A 51 -14.39 -8.30 1.56
N GLU A 52 -15.32 -7.39 1.33
CA GLU A 52 -16.74 -7.58 1.61
C GLU A 52 -17.26 -8.74 0.77
N TYR A 53 -16.94 -8.77 -0.52
CA TYR A 53 -17.29 -9.88 -1.43
C TYR A 53 -16.82 -11.25 -0.92
N PHE A 54 -15.60 -11.34 -0.38
CA PHE A 54 -15.04 -12.59 0.16
C PHE A 54 -15.27 -12.80 1.66
N ASN A 55 -16.06 -11.97 2.33
CA ASN A 55 -16.27 -11.99 3.79
C ASN A 55 -14.95 -11.96 4.60
N LYS A 56 -13.96 -11.15 4.17
CA LYS A 56 -12.63 -10.98 4.81
C LYS A 56 -12.51 -9.66 5.58
N LEU A 57 -13.47 -9.38 6.45
CA LEU A 57 -13.55 -8.13 7.21
C LEU A 57 -12.87 -8.20 8.60
N ASP A 58 -12.39 -9.38 8.98
CA ASP A 58 -11.72 -9.61 10.27
C ASP A 58 -10.19 -9.63 10.16
N GLY A 59 -9.50 -9.78 11.29
CA GLY A 59 -8.05 -10.01 11.29
C GLY A 59 -7.22 -8.80 10.83
N ARG A 60 -6.07 -9.09 10.22
CA ARG A 60 -5.14 -8.06 9.73
C ARG A 60 -5.60 -7.56 8.37
N GLN A 61 -5.94 -6.27 8.29
CA GLN A 61 -6.51 -5.69 7.09
C GLN A 61 -5.46 -5.26 6.06
N TYR A 62 -4.25 -4.89 6.48
CA TYR A 62 -3.17 -4.55 5.56
C TYR A 62 -1.81 -4.74 6.22
N ARG A 63 -0.76 -4.71 5.40
CA ARG A 63 0.61 -4.59 5.87
C ARG A 63 1.36 -3.61 4.98
N HIS A 64 2.10 -2.71 5.62
CA HIS A 64 2.88 -1.69 4.93
C HIS A 64 4.34 -2.14 4.92
N TYR A 65 4.86 -2.36 3.72
CA TYR A 65 6.25 -2.68 3.45
C TYR A 65 6.92 -1.48 2.79
N ILE A 66 8.14 -1.18 3.20
CA ILE A 66 8.98 -0.17 2.58
C ILE A 66 10.19 -0.91 2.01
N GLN A 67 10.41 -0.73 0.72
CA GLN A 67 11.60 -1.22 0.03
C GLN A 67 12.51 -0.03 -0.24
N SER A 68 13.78 -0.16 0.13
CA SER A 68 14.78 0.90 -0.02
C SER A 68 16.02 0.37 -0.71
N PHE A 69 16.65 1.23 -1.50
CA PHE A 69 17.87 0.95 -2.25
C PHE A 69 18.93 1.97 -1.87
N ALA A 70 20.20 1.61 -1.97
CA ALA A 70 21.30 2.54 -1.82
C ALA A 70 21.23 3.61 -2.92
N PRO A 71 21.82 4.81 -2.69
CA PRO A 71 21.89 5.84 -3.73
C PRO A 71 22.53 5.28 -5.00
N ASN A 72 21.94 5.59 -6.16
CA ASN A 72 22.38 5.15 -7.49
C ASN A 72 22.39 3.62 -7.72
N GLU A 73 21.82 2.84 -6.81
CA GLU A 73 21.78 1.38 -6.95
C GLU A 73 20.76 0.93 -8.01
N ILE A 74 19.70 1.70 -8.22
CA ILE A 74 18.68 1.43 -9.22
C ILE A 74 18.32 2.69 -9.99
N SER A 75 17.95 2.53 -11.25
CA SER A 75 17.36 3.57 -12.08
C SER A 75 15.82 3.52 -12.02
N LYS A 76 15.17 4.64 -12.36
CA LYS A 76 13.70 4.73 -12.34
C LYS A 76 13.02 3.72 -13.28
N ASN A 77 13.71 3.29 -14.33
CA ASN A 77 13.20 2.32 -15.31
C ASN A 77 13.25 0.86 -14.81
N GLU A 78 13.97 0.62 -13.71
CA GLU A 78 14.09 -0.69 -13.07
C GLU A 78 13.11 -0.84 -11.90
N ILE A 79 12.36 0.22 -11.57
CA ILE A 79 11.27 0.20 -10.59
C ILE A 79 10.01 -0.27 -11.31
N MET A 80 9.52 -1.46 -10.94
CA MET A 80 8.21 -1.99 -11.37
C MET A 80 7.05 -1.16 -10.82
#